data_AF-A0A2G6C7T8-F1
#
_entry.id   AF-A0A2G6C7T8-F1
#
_cell.length_a   1.000
_cell.length_b   1.000
_cell.length_c   1.000
_cell.angle_alpha   90.00
_cell.angle_beta   90.00
_cell.angle_gamma   90.00
#
_symmetry.space_group_name_H-M   'P 1'
#
loop_
_entity.id
_entity.type
_entity.pdbx_description
1 polymer ?
#
loop_
_entity_poly.entity_id
_entity_poly.type
_entity_poly.pdbx_seq_one_letter_code
_entity_poly.pdbx_strand_id
1 'polypeptide(L)'
;MNMNKSTIVKVLVVVLVIIGVIFAAYQVSNNNQQAAKQQALMEAAKFKAEYPSVSSGNLFTYASKQQILDIFDHGTGVIFLGFPKCPWCQQLAPIVDAAAKEAKIDKIYYLDIRQAREDNDELYRKLLNILKPRLRKDKDGNPRIYLPDVSVVRKGKIVGHFVQEVMVDGKKSTPDEYWTVGRREKATQDFVDMIELMKASDFDNITRDVESGALLLDVRTAQEFESGHFEGATNLDVADIQKGKKPDVDKLTQIYVYCRSGNRSSAATKLLKKAGFKNVRDLGGLEDVKRLGGKL
;
A
#
# COMPACT_ATOMS: atom_id res chain seq x y z
N MET A 1 -34.86 -30.82 30.76
CA MET A 1 -35.44 -29.67 31.50
C MET A 1 -36.53 -29.06 30.64
N ASN A 2 -37.81 -29.19 31.02
CA ASN A 2 -38.89 -28.49 30.32
C ASN A 2 -38.81 -27.00 30.66
N MET A 3 -38.45 -26.17 29.69
CA MET A 3 -38.52 -24.72 29.86
C MET A 3 -39.98 -24.32 30.06
N ASN A 4 -40.26 -23.52 31.09
CA ASN A 4 -41.61 -23.01 31.30
C ASN A 4 -41.98 -22.01 30.18
N LYS A 5 -43.29 -21.86 29.92
CA LYS A 5 -43.81 -20.98 28.85
C LYS A 5 -43.30 -19.54 28.95
N SER A 6 -43.10 -19.01 30.16
CA SER A 6 -42.56 -17.66 30.38
C SER A 6 -41.10 -17.53 29.91
N THR A 7 -40.26 -18.53 30.15
CA THR A 7 -38.87 -18.52 29.68
C THR A 7 -38.80 -18.61 28.16
N ILE A 8 -39.66 -19.43 27.53
CA ILE A 8 -39.77 -19.52 26.07
C ILE A 8 -40.13 -18.16 25.46
N VAL A 9 -41.13 -17.47 26.02
CA VAL A 9 -41.54 -16.12 25.56
C VAL A 9 -40.41 -15.11 25.71
N LYS A 10 -39.67 -15.10 26.83
CA LYS A 10 -38.54 -14.19 27.03
C LYS A 10 -37.41 -14.45 26.02
N VAL A 11 -37.08 -15.71 25.75
CA VAL A 11 -36.07 -16.06 24.73
C VAL A 11 -36.52 -15.62 23.34
N LEU A 12 -37.79 -15.86 22.97
CA LEU A 12 -38.34 -15.41 21.69
C LEU A 12 -38.28 -13.89 21.53
N VAL A 13 -38.63 -13.13 22.57
CA VAL A 13 -38.54 -11.66 22.57
C VAL A 13 -37.08 -11.22 22.38
N VAL A 14 -36.13 -11.82 23.08
CA VAL A 14 -34.70 -11.50 22.93
C VAL A 14 -34.21 -11.81 21.51
N VAL A 15 -34.59 -12.96 20.94
CA VAL A 15 -34.23 -13.34 19.56
C VAL A 15 -34.82 -12.35 18.55
N LEU A 16 -36.08 -11.95 18.70
CA LEU A 16 -36.72 -10.97 17.81
C LEU A 16 -36.06 -9.59 17.91
N VAL A 17 -35.66 -9.16 19.11
CA VAL A 17 -34.90 -7.92 19.29
C VAL A 17 -33.54 -8.00 18.59
N ILE A 18 -32.81 -9.11 18.74
CA ILE A 18 -31.51 -9.31 18.05
C ILE A 18 -31.68 -9.27 16.53
N ILE A 19 -32.68 -9.96 15.99
CA ILE A 19 -33.00 -9.94 14.55
C ILE A 19 -33.32 -8.51 14.09
N GLY A 20 -34.12 -7.78 14.86
CA GLY A 20 -34.47 -6.38 14.57
C GLY A 20 -33.23 -5.47 14.53
N VAL A 21 -32.30 -5.63 15.47
CA VAL A 21 -31.02 -4.89 15.50
C VAL A 21 -30.14 -5.24 14.31
N ILE A 22 -30.00 -6.52 13.96
CA ILE A 22 -29.24 -6.97 12.80
C ILE A 22 -29.85 -6.41 11.51
N PHE A 23 -31.18 -6.47 11.37
CA PHE A 23 -31.88 -5.93 10.20
C PHE A 23 -31.71 -4.41 10.09
N ALA A 24 -31.83 -3.67 11.19
CA ALA A 24 -31.60 -2.23 11.21
C ALA A 24 -30.15 -1.88 10.84
N ALA A 25 -29.16 -2.59 11.38
CA ALA A 25 -27.76 -2.41 11.04
C ALA A 25 -27.48 -2.72 9.55
N TYR A 26 -28.12 -3.76 9.01
CA TYR A 26 -28.05 -4.09 7.58
C TYR A 26 -28.61 -2.96 6.71
N GLN A 27 -29.79 -2.41 7.06
CA GLN A 27 -30.41 -1.31 6.31
C GLN A 27 -29.54 -0.04 6.33
N VAL A 28 -28.98 0.31 7.49
CA VAL A 28 -28.05 1.45 7.62
C VAL A 28 -26.81 1.23 6.75
N SER A 29 -26.21 0.04 6.80
CA SER A 29 -25.04 -0.30 5.97
C SER A 29 -25.34 -0.19 4.48
N ASN A 30 -26.47 -0.74 4.03
CA ASN A 30 -26.90 -0.69 2.64
C ASN A 30 -27.15 0.75 2.16
N ASN A 31 -27.82 1.57 2.97
CA ASN A 31 -28.04 2.98 2.64
C ASN A 31 -26.72 3.76 2.53
N ASN A 32 -25.77 3.50 3.43
CA ASN A 32 -24.43 4.12 3.38
C ASN A 32 -23.66 3.71 2.11
N GLN A 33 -23.74 2.44 1.71
CA GLN A 33 -23.12 1.96 0.47
C GLN A 33 -23.73 2.62 -0.77
N GLN A 34 -25.06 2.77 -0.81
CA GLN A 34 -25.74 3.45 -1.91
C GLN A 34 -25.34 4.93 -1.99
N ALA A 35 -25.28 5.63 -0.85
CA ALA A 35 -24.83 7.01 -0.79
C ALA A 35 -23.38 7.18 -1.27
N ALA A 36 -22.47 6.31 -0.83
CA ALA A 36 -21.07 6.31 -1.26
C ALA A 36 -20.93 6.05 -2.77
N LYS A 37 -21.69 5.11 -3.32
CA LYS A 37 -21.70 4.82 -4.77
C LYS A 37 -22.20 6.02 -5.57
N GLN A 38 -23.26 6.68 -5.11
CA GLN A 38 -23.79 7.88 -5.75
C GLN A 38 -22.78 9.03 -5.73
N GLN A 39 -22.10 9.24 -4.60
CA GLN A 39 -21.04 10.23 -4.48
C GLN A 39 -19.88 9.94 -5.46
N ALA A 40 -19.43 8.68 -5.54
CA ALA A 40 -18.36 8.28 -6.47
C ALA A 40 -18.75 8.52 -7.94
N LEU A 41 -20.00 8.23 -8.32
CA LEU A 41 -20.52 8.52 -9.67
C LEU A 41 -20.52 10.02 -9.98
N MET A 42 -20.92 10.85 -9.02
CA MET A 42 -20.92 12.31 -9.18
C MET A 42 -19.50 12.87 -9.28
N GLU A 43 -18.56 12.36 -8.48
CA GLU A 43 -17.15 12.75 -8.55
C GLU A 43 -16.50 12.32 -9.85
N ALA A 44 -16.75 11.09 -10.32
CA ALA A 44 -16.26 10.62 -11.61
C ALA A 44 -16.81 11.46 -12.78
N ALA A 45 -18.10 11.84 -12.74
CA ALA A 45 -18.71 12.70 -13.74
C ALA A 45 -18.08 14.11 -13.73
N LYS A 46 -17.87 14.70 -12.54
CA LYS A 46 -17.20 15.99 -12.39
C LYS A 46 -15.76 15.92 -12.90
N PHE A 47 -15.01 14.90 -12.51
CA PHE A 47 -13.62 14.74 -12.93
C PHE A 47 -13.52 14.56 -14.44
N LYS A 48 -14.42 13.79 -15.07
CA LYS A 48 -14.48 13.67 -16.54
C LYS A 48 -14.77 15.01 -17.23
N ALA A 49 -15.61 15.87 -16.65
CA ALA A 49 -15.84 17.20 -17.21
C ALA A 49 -14.57 18.07 -17.17
N GLU A 50 -13.74 17.92 -16.15
CA GLU A 50 -12.44 18.60 -16.01
C GLU A 50 -11.30 17.93 -16.82
N TYR A 51 -11.39 16.61 -17.03
CA TYR A 51 -10.43 15.75 -17.72
C TYR A 51 -11.13 14.88 -18.78
N PRO A 52 -11.47 15.42 -19.97
CA PRO A 52 -12.37 14.76 -20.91
C PRO A 52 -11.93 13.38 -21.41
N SER A 53 -10.62 13.14 -21.44
CA SER A 53 -10.00 11.89 -21.92
C SER A 53 -10.14 10.70 -20.99
N VAL A 54 -10.52 10.89 -19.72
CA VAL A 54 -10.81 9.75 -18.83
C VAL A 54 -12.16 9.12 -19.15
N SER A 55 -12.33 7.85 -18.79
CA SER A 55 -13.62 7.16 -18.96
C SER A 55 -14.71 7.71 -18.02
N SER A 56 -15.99 7.46 -18.31
CA SER A 56 -17.10 7.88 -17.44
C SER A 56 -17.13 7.18 -16.08
N GLY A 57 -16.60 5.95 -16.00
CA GLY A 57 -16.38 5.22 -14.76
C GLY A 57 -14.95 5.35 -14.27
N ASN A 58 -14.37 6.54 -14.34
CA ASN A 58 -13.02 6.77 -13.81
C ASN A 58 -13.01 6.68 -12.28
N LEU A 59 -11.84 6.41 -11.72
CA LEU A 59 -11.66 6.16 -10.29
C LEU A 59 -11.24 7.39 -9.49
N PHE A 60 -11.25 8.59 -10.08
CA PHE A 60 -10.81 9.79 -9.38
C PHE A 60 -11.86 10.28 -8.39
N THR A 61 -11.40 10.58 -7.17
CA THR A 61 -12.20 11.11 -6.07
C THR A 61 -11.57 12.38 -5.54
N TYR A 62 -12.37 13.40 -5.23
CA TYR A 62 -11.83 14.70 -4.78
C TYR A 62 -11.45 14.62 -3.31
N ALA A 63 -10.16 14.73 -3.01
CA ALA A 63 -9.66 14.71 -1.65
C ALA A 63 -9.59 16.12 -1.04
N SER A 64 -9.79 16.21 0.28
CA SER A 64 -9.50 17.44 1.02
C SER A 64 -8.00 17.59 1.28
N LYS A 65 -7.55 18.81 1.61
CA LYS A 65 -6.15 19.06 2.01
C LYS A 65 -5.70 18.15 3.16
N GLN A 66 -6.56 18.00 4.18
CA GLN A 66 -6.28 17.16 5.33
C GLN A 66 -6.22 15.69 4.95
N GLN A 67 -7.13 15.21 4.12
CA GLN A 67 -7.15 13.82 3.68
C GLN A 67 -5.88 13.43 2.93
N ILE A 68 -5.33 14.32 2.08
CA ILE A 68 -4.04 14.09 1.44
C ILE A 68 -2.91 13.95 2.46
N LEU A 69 -2.87 14.82 3.47
CA LEU A 69 -1.87 14.75 4.53
C LEU A 69 -2.01 13.47 5.37
N ASP A 70 -3.24 13.08 5.72
CA ASP A 70 -3.53 11.86 6.48
C ASP A 70 -3.05 10.60 5.73
N ILE A 71 -3.21 10.57 4.39
CA ILE A 71 -2.70 9.47 3.59
C ILE A 71 -1.17 9.40 3.66
N PHE A 72 -0.47 10.53 3.54
CA PHE A 72 0.98 10.57 3.67
C PHE A 72 1.47 10.25 5.09
N ASP A 73 0.72 10.58 6.13
CA ASP A 73 1.14 10.33 7.51
C ASP A 73 0.94 8.86 7.93
N HIS A 74 -0.19 8.26 7.55
CA HIS A 74 -0.56 6.93 8.05
C HIS A 74 -1.43 6.10 7.09
N GLY A 75 -2.01 6.70 6.05
CA GLY A 75 -2.93 6.01 5.15
C GLY A 75 -2.27 5.20 4.03
N THR A 76 -3.14 4.68 3.17
CA THR A 76 -2.77 3.92 1.98
C THR A 76 -3.62 4.43 0.82
N GLY A 77 -3.01 4.75 -0.31
CA GLY A 77 -3.72 5.26 -1.48
C GLY A 77 -2.82 5.74 -2.60
N VAL A 78 -3.41 5.88 -3.78
CA VAL A 78 -2.82 6.58 -4.92
C VAL A 78 -3.25 8.03 -4.85
N ILE A 79 -2.30 8.96 -4.81
CA ILE A 79 -2.53 10.39 -4.78
C ILE A 79 -2.12 10.97 -6.14
N PHE A 80 -3.02 11.71 -6.78
CA PHE A 80 -2.76 12.49 -7.99
C PHE A 80 -2.90 13.97 -7.66
N LEU A 81 -1.78 14.69 -7.70
CA LEU A 81 -1.78 16.15 -7.61
C LEU A 81 -1.76 16.73 -9.02
N GLY A 82 -2.67 17.67 -9.30
CA GLY A 82 -2.81 18.25 -10.63
C GLY A 82 -3.62 19.54 -10.61
N PHE A 83 -4.13 19.94 -11.78
CA PHE A 83 -5.21 20.92 -11.96
C PHE A 83 -5.77 20.81 -13.39
N PRO A 84 -7.03 21.17 -13.69
CA PRO A 84 -7.64 20.89 -15.00
C PRO A 84 -6.94 21.55 -16.19
N LYS A 85 -6.43 22.77 -16.02
CA LYS A 85 -5.73 23.52 -17.09
C LYS A 85 -4.28 23.05 -17.34
N CYS A 86 -3.82 21.97 -16.71
CA CYS A 86 -2.47 21.43 -16.84
C CYS A 86 -2.40 20.43 -18.02
N PRO A 87 -1.71 20.75 -19.13
CA PRO A 87 -1.67 19.87 -20.31
C PRO A 87 -1.05 18.50 -20.03
N TRP A 88 0.01 18.45 -19.21
CA TRP A 88 0.62 17.19 -18.78
C TRP A 88 -0.31 16.33 -17.93
N CYS A 89 -1.10 16.98 -17.06
CA CYS A 89 -2.07 16.30 -16.22
C CYS A 89 -3.22 15.71 -17.06
N GLN A 90 -3.64 16.42 -18.11
CA GLN A 90 -4.64 15.93 -19.07
C GLN A 90 -4.19 14.63 -19.76
N GLN A 91 -2.90 14.55 -20.13
CA GLN A 91 -2.36 13.35 -20.76
C GLN A 91 -2.13 12.19 -19.77
N LEU A 92 -1.73 12.47 -18.53
CA LEU A 92 -1.41 11.43 -17.54
C LEU A 92 -2.65 10.83 -16.86
N ALA A 93 -3.71 11.63 -16.63
CA ALA A 93 -4.92 11.17 -15.95
C ALA A 93 -5.53 9.87 -16.51
N PRO A 94 -5.73 9.70 -17.84
CA PRO A 94 -6.27 8.44 -18.39
C PRO A 94 -5.32 7.24 -18.22
N ILE A 95 -4.01 7.47 -18.17
CA ILE A 95 -3.01 6.41 -17.94
C ILE A 95 -3.12 5.89 -16.50
N VAL A 96 -3.21 6.81 -15.52
CA VAL A 96 -3.36 6.44 -14.11
C VAL A 96 -4.72 5.79 -13.84
N ASP A 97 -5.80 6.25 -14.50
CA ASP A 97 -7.13 5.59 -14.43
C ASP A 97 -7.09 4.15 -14.94
N ALA A 98 -6.43 3.91 -16.08
CA ALA A 98 -6.27 2.58 -16.66
C ALA A 98 -5.48 1.66 -15.71
N ALA A 99 -4.34 2.13 -15.20
CA ALA A 99 -3.51 1.36 -14.27
C ALA A 99 -4.24 1.03 -12.96
N ALA A 100 -5.00 1.99 -12.41
CA ALA A 100 -5.79 1.76 -11.20
C ALA A 100 -6.87 0.69 -11.39
N LYS A 101 -7.52 0.65 -12.56
CA LYS A 101 -8.50 -0.39 -12.89
C LYS A 101 -7.86 -1.76 -13.07
N GLU A 102 -6.72 -1.80 -13.75
CA GLU A 102 -5.97 -3.04 -13.95
C GLU A 102 -5.49 -3.62 -12.63
N ALA A 103 -4.95 -2.78 -11.74
CA ALA A 103 -4.54 -3.15 -10.38
C ALA A 103 -5.73 -3.38 -9.42
N LYS A 104 -6.97 -3.19 -9.87
CA LYS A 104 -8.22 -3.41 -9.13
C LYS A 104 -8.28 -2.63 -7.81
N ILE A 105 -7.94 -1.35 -7.85
CA ILE A 105 -8.19 -0.44 -6.71
C ILE A 105 -9.48 0.36 -6.95
N ASP A 106 -10.10 0.82 -5.87
CA ASP A 106 -11.41 1.47 -5.95
C ASP A 106 -11.35 2.99 -6.20
N LYS A 107 -10.19 3.62 -5.91
CA LYS A 107 -10.08 5.09 -5.94
C LYS A 107 -8.66 5.60 -6.14
N ILE A 108 -8.59 6.74 -6.81
CA ILE A 108 -7.43 7.63 -6.91
C ILE A 108 -7.83 8.94 -6.21
N TYR A 109 -7.03 9.40 -5.25
CA TYR A 109 -7.26 10.65 -4.54
C TYR A 109 -6.71 11.81 -5.34
N TYR A 110 -7.58 12.66 -5.86
CA TYR A 110 -7.25 13.84 -6.61
C TYR A 110 -7.24 15.08 -5.73
N LEU A 111 -6.22 15.92 -5.86
CA LEU A 111 -6.24 17.27 -5.33
C LEU A 111 -5.72 18.28 -6.35
N ASP A 112 -6.54 19.32 -6.61
CA ASP A 112 -6.06 20.52 -7.28
C ASP A 112 -5.16 21.32 -6.33
N ILE A 113 -3.85 21.31 -6.60
CA ILE A 113 -2.87 22.01 -5.76
C ILE A 113 -2.44 23.37 -6.32
N ARG A 114 -3.08 23.86 -7.39
CA ARG A 114 -2.65 25.07 -8.08
C ARG A 114 -2.62 26.27 -7.13
N GLN A 115 -3.73 26.51 -6.44
CA GLN A 115 -3.86 27.62 -5.50
C GLN A 115 -2.88 27.46 -4.32
N ALA A 116 -2.80 26.26 -3.74
CA ALA A 116 -1.88 25.97 -2.63
C ALA A 116 -0.42 26.27 -3.00
N ARG A 117 -0.02 25.93 -4.23
CA ARG A 117 1.31 26.23 -4.78
C ARG A 117 1.51 27.72 -5.04
N GLU A 118 0.52 28.41 -5.61
CA GLU A 118 0.58 29.85 -5.90
C GLU A 118 0.71 30.68 -4.61
N ASP A 119 -0.06 30.33 -3.59
CA ASP A 119 -0.05 30.98 -2.28
C ASP A 119 1.09 30.51 -1.37
N ASN A 120 1.82 29.47 -1.77
CA ASN A 120 2.78 28.75 -0.94
C ASN A 120 2.19 28.42 0.46
N ASP A 121 0.97 27.88 0.48
CA ASP A 121 0.19 27.71 1.70
C ASP A 121 0.76 26.62 2.64
N GLU A 122 0.10 26.39 3.78
CA GLU A 122 0.54 25.38 4.75
C GLU A 122 0.57 23.96 4.16
N LEU A 123 -0.42 23.59 3.36
CA LEU A 123 -0.46 22.30 2.68
C LEU A 123 0.76 22.15 1.77
N TYR A 124 1.01 23.15 0.91
CA TYR A 124 2.09 23.07 -0.07
C TYR A 124 3.46 22.93 0.61
N ARG A 125 3.72 23.67 1.70
CA ARG A 125 4.95 23.55 2.49
C ARG A 125 5.10 22.17 3.13
N LYS A 126 4.02 21.58 3.65
CA LYS A 126 4.03 20.20 4.18
C LYS A 126 4.33 19.19 3.08
N LEU A 127 3.69 19.30 1.92
CA LEU A 127 3.94 18.44 0.77
C LEU A 127 5.40 18.54 0.28
N LEU A 128 5.98 19.76 0.24
CA LEU A 128 7.40 19.94 -0.09
C LEU A 128 8.32 19.18 0.87
N ASN A 129 8.02 19.18 2.18
CA ASN A 129 8.81 18.45 3.17
C ASN A 129 8.68 16.93 3.02
N ILE A 130 7.45 16.43 2.83
CA ILE A 130 7.16 15.00 2.65
C ILE A 130 7.85 14.46 1.38
N LEU A 131 7.75 15.21 0.27
CA LEU A 131 8.24 14.77 -1.03
C LEU A 131 9.70 15.14 -1.28
N LYS A 132 10.33 15.98 -0.43
CA LYS A 132 11.68 16.56 -0.63
C LYS A 132 12.73 15.61 -1.21
N PRO A 133 12.88 14.35 -0.76
CA PRO A 133 13.90 13.44 -1.29
C PRO A 133 13.68 13.03 -2.75
N ARG A 134 12.48 13.27 -3.29
CA ARG A 134 12.01 12.85 -4.61
C ARG A 134 11.72 14.02 -5.54
N LEU A 135 11.78 15.25 -5.04
CA LEU A 135 11.49 16.44 -5.83
C LEU A 135 12.71 16.90 -6.63
N ARG A 136 12.47 17.30 -7.87
CA ARG A 136 13.42 18.10 -8.64
C ARG A 136 13.49 19.52 -8.06
N LYS A 137 14.65 20.13 -8.24
CA LYS A 137 14.84 21.54 -7.91
C LYS A 137 14.37 22.43 -9.07
N ASP A 138 13.94 23.64 -8.76
CA ASP A 138 13.76 24.70 -9.74
C ASP A 138 15.10 25.38 -10.09
N LYS A 139 15.03 26.39 -10.95
CA LYS A 139 16.18 27.17 -11.40
C LYS A 139 16.93 27.87 -10.26
N ASP A 140 16.25 28.11 -9.13
CA ASP A 140 16.79 28.79 -7.96
C ASP A 140 17.30 27.79 -6.91
N GLY A 141 17.27 26.48 -7.23
CA GLY A 141 17.74 25.40 -6.38
C GLY A 141 16.73 24.93 -5.32
N ASN A 142 15.50 25.44 -5.36
CA ASN A 142 14.45 25.09 -4.39
C ASN A 142 13.69 23.83 -4.82
N PRO A 143 13.37 22.90 -3.91
CA PRO A 143 12.54 21.74 -4.24
C PRO A 143 11.17 22.21 -4.72
N ARG A 144 10.66 21.61 -5.80
CA ARG A 144 9.39 21.99 -6.41
C ARG A 144 8.58 20.75 -6.80
N ILE A 145 7.29 20.77 -6.47
CA ILE A 145 6.32 19.80 -7.00
C ILE A 145 5.97 20.20 -8.44
N TYR A 146 6.54 19.47 -9.39
CA TYR A 146 6.16 19.55 -10.80
C TYR A 146 4.90 18.73 -11.03
N LEU A 147 4.00 19.22 -11.89
CA LEU A 147 2.70 18.61 -12.12
C LEU A 147 2.60 17.98 -13.51
N PRO A 148 1.90 16.85 -13.65
CA PRO A 148 1.25 16.07 -12.58
C PRO A 148 2.28 15.38 -11.65
N ASP A 149 1.92 15.24 -10.38
CA ASP A 149 2.68 14.44 -9.40
C ASP A 149 1.79 13.28 -8.96
N VAL A 150 2.30 12.05 -9.04
CA VAL A 150 1.57 10.85 -8.61
C VAL A 150 2.40 10.12 -7.58
N SER A 151 1.83 9.95 -6.40
CA SER A 151 2.43 9.23 -5.28
C SER A 151 1.59 8.02 -4.92
N VAL A 152 2.22 6.85 -4.78
CA VAL A 152 1.59 5.65 -4.22
C VAL A 152 2.08 5.47 -2.80
N VAL A 153 1.15 5.48 -1.85
CA VAL A 153 1.43 5.47 -0.41
C VAL A 153 0.87 4.22 0.22
N ARG A 154 1.64 3.60 1.12
CA ARG A 154 1.26 2.42 1.89
C ARG A 154 1.63 2.63 3.36
N LYS A 155 0.62 2.67 4.25
CA LYS A 155 0.79 2.90 5.69
C LYS A 155 1.70 4.11 5.98
N GLY A 156 1.46 5.24 5.30
CA GLY A 156 2.26 6.48 5.40
C GLY A 156 3.62 6.45 4.70
N LYS A 157 4.01 5.35 4.05
CA LYS A 157 5.27 5.26 3.29
C LYS A 157 5.02 5.41 1.80
N ILE A 158 5.74 6.32 1.15
CA ILE A 158 5.74 6.43 -0.31
C ILE A 158 6.48 5.22 -0.90
N VAL A 159 5.74 4.31 -1.51
CA VAL A 159 6.23 3.08 -2.15
C VAL A 159 6.38 3.22 -3.66
N GLY A 160 5.74 4.23 -4.27
CA GLY A 160 5.92 4.60 -5.67
C GLY A 160 5.79 6.12 -5.84
N HIS A 161 6.57 6.71 -6.75
CA HIS A 161 6.48 8.12 -7.08
C HIS A 161 6.84 8.35 -8.54
N PHE A 162 5.94 8.99 -9.29
CA PHE A 162 6.13 9.28 -10.70
C PHE A 162 6.75 10.66 -10.88
N VAL A 163 7.91 10.70 -11.52
CA VAL A 163 8.56 11.94 -11.92
C VAL A 163 8.55 12.04 -13.45
N GLN A 164 7.75 12.93 -14.00
CA GLN A 164 7.69 13.14 -15.44
C GLN A 164 9.03 13.67 -15.98
N GLU A 165 9.63 12.97 -16.93
CA GLU A 165 10.66 13.53 -17.81
C GLU A 165 10.00 14.33 -18.92
N VAL A 166 10.44 15.58 -19.13
CA VAL A 166 9.88 16.47 -20.17
C VAL A 166 10.85 16.69 -21.33
N MET A 167 11.98 15.97 -21.31
CA MET A 167 13.04 16.07 -22.30
C MET A 167 13.03 14.81 -23.17
N VAL A 168 13.07 14.98 -24.48
CA VAL A 168 13.24 13.92 -25.48
C VAL A 168 14.41 14.35 -26.37
N ASP A 169 15.43 13.52 -26.47
CA ASP A 169 16.66 13.80 -27.23
C ASP A 169 17.29 15.16 -26.89
N GLY A 170 17.29 15.51 -25.60
CA GLY A 170 17.84 16.77 -25.09
C GLY A 170 16.99 18.01 -25.38
N LYS A 171 15.80 17.87 -25.97
CA LYS A 171 14.86 18.97 -26.23
C LYS A 171 13.60 18.86 -25.39
N LYS A 172 13.07 20.00 -24.96
CA LYS A 172 11.78 20.08 -24.28
C LYS A 172 10.68 19.69 -25.26
N SER A 173 9.89 18.69 -24.91
CA SER A 173 8.79 18.19 -25.74
C SER A 173 7.44 18.72 -25.23
N THR A 174 6.46 18.83 -26.13
CA THR A 174 5.07 19.04 -25.72
C THR A 174 4.45 17.75 -25.18
N PRO A 175 3.37 17.80 -24.37
CA PRO A 175 2.71 16.58 -23.89
C PRO A 175 2.29 15.63 -25.01
N ASP A 176 1.79 16.14 -26.13
CA ASP A 176 1.27 15.32 -27.23
C ASP A 176 2.39 14.60 -27.98
N GLU A 177 3.53 15.28 -28.19
CA GLU A 177 4.74 14.67 -28.74
C GLU A 177 5.37 13.65 -27.77
N TYR A 178 5.35 13.97 -26.46
CA TYR A 178 5.95 13.12 -25.45
C TYR A 178 5.17 11.82 -25.28
N TRP A 179 3.84 11.85 -25.27
CA TRP A 179 2.99 10.70 -24.95
C TRP A 179 2.59 9.87 -26.18
N THR A 180 3.58 9.18 -26.75
CA THR A 180 3.36 8.14 -27.78
C THR A 180 2.60 6.93 -27.21
N VAL A 181 2.03 6.09 -28.07
CA VAL A 181 1.32 4.85 -27.67
C VAL A 181 2.22 3.98 -26.77
N GLY A 182 3.45 3.67 -27.21
CA GLY A 182 4.36 2.85 -26.42
C GLY A 182 4.78 3.46 -25.08
N ARG A 183 4.90 4.79 -24.98
CA ARG A 183 5.17 5.45 -23.69
C ARG A 183 3.97 5.40 -22.76
N ARG A 184 2.75 5.50 -23.30
CA ARG A 184 1.52 5.34 -22.51
C ARG A 184 1.41 3.92 -21.98
N GLU A 185 1.61 2.90 -22.82
CA GLU A 185 1.59 1.49 -22.41
C GLU A 185 2.63 1.21 -21.32
N LYS A 186 3.88 1.66 -21.53
CA LYS A 186 4.93 1.54 -20.52
C LYS A 186 4.56 2.23 -19.22
N ALA A 187 4.10 3.48 -19.28
CA ALA A 187 3.71 4.21 -18.09
C ALA A 187 2.53 3.56 -17.36
N THR A 188 1.55 3.01 -18.09
CA THR A 188 0.45 2.23 -17.48
C THR A 188 1.03 1.07 -16.67
N GLN A 189 1.94 0.28 -17.24
CA GLN A 189 2.57 -0.84 -16.53
C GLN A 189 3.39 -0.36 -15.32
N ASP A 190 4.20 0.70 -15.49
CA ASP A 190 4.98 1.28 -14.40
C ASP A 190 4.05 1.74 -13.24
N PHE A 191 2.86 2.28 -13.56
CA PHE A 191 1.84 2.60 -12.54
C PHE A 191 1.20 1.36 -11.92
N VAL A 192 0.89 0.32 -12.69
CA VAL A 192 0.37 -0.95 -12.15
C VAL A 192 1.36 -1.51 -11.14
N ASP A 193 2.64 -1.58 -11.48
CA ASP A 193 3.70 -2.10 -10.61
C ASP A 193 3.80 -1.27 -9.31
N MET A 194 3.79 0.07 -9.43
CA MET A 194 3.76 0.95 -8.26
C MET A 194 2.52 0.73 -7.38
N ILE A 195 1.34 0.54 -7.96
CA ILE A 195 0.09 0.29 -7.23
C ILE A 195 0.11 -1.10 -6.57
N GLU A 196 0.70 -2.11 -7.19
CA GLU A 196 0.86 -3.43 -6.57
C GLU A 196 1.79 -3.38 -5.33
N LEU A 197 2.78 -2.47 -5.29
CA LEU A 197 3.56 -2.23 -4.05
C LEU A 197 2.70 -1.74 -2.89
N MET A 198 1.60 -1.05 -3.18
CA MET A 198 0.62 -0.60 -2.19
C MET A 198 -0.18 -1.77 -1.58
N LYS A 199 -0.46 -2.76 -2.42
CA LYS A 199 -1.24 -3.97 -2.08
C LYS A 199 -0.39 -5.10 -1.52
N ALA A 200 0.92 -5.04 -1.76
CA ALA A 200 1.87 -6.02 -1.28
C ALA A 200 1.67 -6.26 0.22
N SER A 201 1.86 -7.49 0.69
CA SER A 201 1.86 -7.79 2.11
C SER A 201 3.17 -7.32 2.77
N ASP A 202 3.26 -7.37 4.09
CA ASP A 202 4.54 -7.11 4.76
C ASP A 202 5.50 -8.29 4.52
N PHE A 203 4.95 -9.48 4.29
CA PHE A 203 5.66 -10.70 3.92
C PHE A 203 6.20 -10.64 2.49
N ASP A 204 5.52 -9.99 1.55
CA ASP A 204 6.01 -9.84 0.17
C ASP A 204 7.33 -9.05 0.14
N ASN A 205 7.52 -8.09 1.06
CA ASN A 205 8.80 -7.40 1.22
C ASN A 205 9.88 -8.35 1.74
N ILE A 206 9.53 -9.27 2.66
CA ILE A 206 10.44 -10.32 3.14
C ILE A 206 10.81 -11.25 1.98
N THR A 207 9.85 -11.65 1.14
CA THR A 207 10.12 -12.46 -0.06
C THR A 207 11.09 -11.76 -1.01
N ARG A 208 10.87 -10.49 -1.34
CA ARG A 208 11.79 -9.70 -2.18
C ARG A 208 13.19 -9.58 -1.58
N ASP A 209 13.28 -9.40 -0.27
CA ASP A 209 14.57 -9.36 0.41
C ASP A 209 15.26 -10.73 0.31
N VAL A 210 14.53 -11.84 0.45
CA VAL A 210 15.06 -13.21 0.30
C VAL A 210 15.55 -13.46 -1.13
N GLU A 211 14.77 -13.06 -2.14
CA GLU A 211 15.18 -13.08 -3.55
C GLU A 211 16.45 -12.24 -3.81
N SER A 212 16.66 -11.20 -3.01
CA SER A 212 17.84 -10.32 -3.05
C SER A 212 18.98 -10.77 -2.12
N GLY A 213 18.90 -11.98 -1.54
CA GLY A 213 19.96 -12.59 -0.73
C GLY A 213 19.80 -12.53 0.78
N ALA A 214 18.65 -12.07 1.30
CA ALA A 214 18.30 -12.24 2.71
C ALA A 214 17.95 -13.71 3.04
N LEU A 215 17.96 -14.06 4.32
CA LEU A 215 17.61 -15.41 4.79
C LEU A 215 16.31 -15.38 5.59
N LEU A 216 15.30 -16.15 5.16
CA LEU A 216 14.15 -16.50 5.98
C LEU A 216 14.43 -17.83 6.70
N LEU A 217 14.50 -17.80 8.03
CA LEU A 217 14.96 -18.90 8.87
C LEU A 217 13.83 -19.43 9.75
N ASP A 218 13.41 -20.66 9.48
CA ASP A 218 12.52 -21.43 10.35
C ASP A 218 13.35 -22.18 11.40
N VAL A 219 13.20 -21.82 12.67
CA VAL A 219 13.94 -22.46 13.77
C VAL A 219 13.12 -23.52 14.52
N ARG A 220 12.07 -24.04 13.89
CA ARG A 220 11.35 -25.24 14.34
C ARG A 220 12.16 -26.50 14.04
N THR A 221 11.66 -27.64 14.53
CA THR A 221 12.24 -28.95 14.20
C THR A 221 12.09 -29.24 12.70
N ALA A 222 12.95 -30.10 12.16
CA ALA A 222 12.86 -30.54 10.75
C ALA A 222 11.48 -31.12 10.43
N GLN A 223 10.92 -31.93 11.35
CA GLN A 223 9.59 -32.51 11.19
C GLN A 223 8.48 -31.45 11.10
N GLU A 224 8.52 -30.42 11.96
CA GLU A 224 7.59 -29.28 11.88
C GLU A 224 7.74 -28.49 10.58
N PHE A 225 8.96 -28.35 10.06
CA PHE A 225 9.23 -27.68 8.79
C PHE A 225 8.71 -28.47 7.59
N GLU A 226 8.94 -29.78 7.56
CA GLU A 226 8.45 -30.69 6.52
C GLU A 226 6.93 -30.75 6.45
N SER A 227 6.24 -30.62 7.60
CA SER A 227 4.77 -30.55 7.64
C SER A 227 4.16 -29.27 7.05
N GLY A 228 4.98 -28.29 6.65
CA GLY A 228 4.55 -27.02 6.07
C GLY A 228 5.38 -25.86 6.60
N HIS A 229 5.83 -24.99 5.71
CA HIS A 229 6.68 -23.83 6.01
C HIS A 229 6.43 -22.73 4.98
N PHE A 230 6.82 -21.50 5.31
CA PHE A 230 6.66 -20.39 4.37
C PHE A 230 7.64 -20.52 3.21
N GLU A 231 7.19 -20.19 2.00
CA GLU A 231 8.00 -20.24 0.79
C GLU A 231 9.32 -19.45 0.94
N GLY A 232 10.42 -20.02 0.45
CA GLY A 232 11.76 -19.45 0.56
C GLY A 232 12.42 -19.60 1.94
N ALA A 233 11.75 -20.21 2.92
CA ALA A 233 12.36 -20.47 4.23
C ALA A 233 13.41 -21.59 4.18
N THR A 234 14.48 -21.42 4.97
CA THR A 234 15.46 -22.47 5.28
C THR A 234 15.26 -22.94 6.72
N ASN A 235 15.37 -24.24 6.98
CA ASN A 235 15.28 -24.77 8.34
C ASN A 235 16.64 -24.81 9.04
N LEU A 236 16.68 -24.30 10.27
CA LEU A 236 17.79 -24.51 11.21
C LEU A 236 17.24 -24.51 12.64
N ASP A 237 17.02 -25.70 13.19
CA ASP A 237 16.48 -25.85 14.55
C ASP A 237 17.28 -25.02 15.57
N VAL A 238 16.57 -24.30 16.43
CA VAL A 238 17.17 -23.53 17.52
C VAL A 238 18.10 -24.38 18.41
N ALA A 239 17.81 -25.68 18.58
CA ALA A 239 18.65 -26.61 19.33
C ALA A 239 20.04 -26.76 18.69
N ASP A 240 20.13 -26.76 17.36
CA ASP A 240 21.41 -26.82 16.66
C ASP A 240 22.15 -25.48 16.72
N ILE A 241 21.41 -24.36 16.70
CA ILE A 241 21.99 -23.03 16.91
C ILE A 241 22.64 -22.93 18.30
N GLN A 242 21.98 -23.49 19.32
CA GLN A 242 22.49 -23.59 20.69
C GLN A 242 23.77 -24.43 20.78
N LYS A 243 23.85 -25.54 20.01
CA LYS A 243 25.04 -26.40 19.91
C LYS A 243 26.19 -25.77 19.13
N GLY A 244 25.99 -24.61 18.52
CA GLY A 244 27.04 -23.89 17.82
C GLY A 244 26.85 -23.79 16.31
N LYS A 245 25.90 -24.53 15.69
CA LYS A 245 25.60 -24.41 14.25
C LYS A 245 25.11 -22.99 13.93
N LYS A 246 25.44 -22.49 12.75
CA LYS A 246 25.06 -21.15 12.29
C LYS A 246 24.52 -21.24 10.85
N PRO A 247 23.64 -20.31 10.45
CA PRO A 247 23.25 -20.22 9.05
C PRO A 247 24.47 -19.87 8.19
N ASP A 248 24.52 -20.45 7.00
CA ASP A 248 25.61 -20.29 6.05
C ASP A 248 25.40 -19.04 5.19
N VAL A 249 25.52 -17.88 5.83
CA VAL A 249 25.39 -16.54 5.21
C VAL A 249 26.35 -15.57 5.86
N ASP A 250 26.66 -14.46 5.17
CA ASP A 250 27.51 -13.41 5.70
C ASP A 250 26.92 -12.74 6.95
N LYS A 251 27.79 -12.21 7.82
CA LYS A 251 27.37 -11.56 9.09
C LYS A 251 26.55 -10.29 8.89
N LEU A 252 26.58 -9.72 7.69
CA LEU A 252 25.81 -8.54 7.29
C LEU A 252 24.50 -8.90 6.57
N THR A 253 24.31 -10.16 6.17
CA THR A 253 23.06 -10.62 5.56
C THR A 253 21.89 -10.39 6.51
N GLN A 254 20.78 -9.88 5.97
CA GLN A 254 19.52 -9.75 6.70
C GLN A 254 18.93 -11.14 6.96
N ILE A 255 18.61 -11.44 8.21
CA ILE A 255 18.02 -12.70 8.64
C ILE A 255 16.67 -12.42 9.29
N TYR A 256 15.63 -13.06 8.77
CA TYR A 256 14.28 -13.07 9.30
C TYR A 256 14.03 -14.40 10.00
N VAL A 257 13.75 -14.41 11.30
CA VAL A 257 13.67 -15.65 12.10
C VAL A 257 12.23 -15.85 12.57
N TYR A 258 11.66 -17.03 12.39
CA TYR A 258 10.36 -17.38 12.96
C TYR A 258 10.34 -18.79 13.53
N CYS A 259 9.34 -19.10 14.33
CA CYS A 259 9.10 -20.46 14.82
C CYS A 259 7.61 -20.75 14.98
N ARG A 260 7.24 -21.71 15.83
CA ARG A 260 5.83 -22.04 16.09
C ARG A 260 5.07 -20.91 16.81
N SER A 261 5.61 -20.44 17.94
CA SER A 261 4.89 -19.53 18.86
C SER A 261 5.68 -18.29 19.31
N GLY A 262 6.86 -18.03 18.73
CA GLY A 262 7.74 -16.89 19.05
C GLY A 262 8.86 -17.18 20.06
N ASN A 263 8.72 -18.17 20.93
CA ASN A 263 9.74 -18.42 21.97
C ASN A 263 11.09 -18.88 21.42
N ARG A 264 11.07 -19.80 20.43
CA ARG A 264 12.30 -20.34 19.82
C ARG A 264 12.97 -19.32 18.91
N SER A 265 12.21 -18.52 18.16
CA SER A 265 12.73 -17.46 17.29
C SER A 265 13.38 -16.34 18.09
N SER A 266 12.82 -15.97 19.25
CA SER A 266 13.46 -15.02 20.17
C SER A 266 14.79 -15.53 20.71
N ALA A 267 14.85 -16.81 21.12
CA ALA A 267 16.09 -17.43 21.57
C ALA A 267 17.15 -17.50 20.45
N ALA A 268 16.75 -17.96 19.25
CA ALA A 268 17.61 -18.01 18.08
C ALA A 268 18.15 -16.62 17.71
N THR A 269 17.31 -15.59 17.72
CA THR A 269 17.69 -14.20 17.43
C THR A 269 18.81 -13.72 18.36
N LYS A 270 18.70 -13.99 19.66
CA LYS A 270 19.74 -13.64 20.64
C LYS A 270 21.04 -14.38 20.37
N LEU A 271 20.97 -15.68 20.07
CA LEU A 271 22.14 -16.52 19.78
C LEU A 271 22.86 -16.08 18.50
N LEU A 272 22.11 -15.74 17.44
CA LEU A 272 22.67 -15.28 16.17
C LEU A 272 23.33 -13.90 16.32
N LYS A 273 22.68 -12.96 17.03
CA LYS A 273 23.30 -11.66 17.35
C LYS A 273 24.58 -11.82 18.16
N LYS A 274 24.59 -12.69 19.17
CA LYS A 274 25.79 -13.02 19.96
C LYS A 274 26.90 -13.63 19.09
N ALA A 275 26.54 -14.40 18.06
CA ALA A 275 27.46 -14.96 17.09
C ALA A 275 27.89 -13.98 15.97
N GLY A 276 27.58 -12.69 16.12
CA GLY A 276 28.09 -11.62 15.26
C GLY A 276 27.21 -11.22 14.08
N PHE A 277 26.06 -11.88 13.86
CA PHE A 277 25.11 -11.47 12.82
C PHE A 277 24.48 -10.13 13.20
N LYS A 278 24.63 -9.13 12.32
CA LYS A 278 24.25 -7.74 12.62
C LYS A 278 22.77 -7.49 12.38
N ASN A 279 22.22 -8.13 11.36
CA ASN A 279 20.88 -7.84 10.85
C ASN A 279 19.96 -9.02 11.10
N VAL A 280 19.48 -9.20 12.33
CA VAL A 280 18.55 -10.29 12.71
C VAL A 280 17.24 -9.71 13.22
N ARG A 281 16.14 -10.04 12.53
CA ARG A 281 14.78 -9.63 12.85
C ARG A 281 13.95 -10.86 13.22
N ASP A 282 13.39 -10.86 14.42
CA ASP A 282 12.42 -11.85 14.89
C ASP A 282 11.05 -11.53 14.31
N LEU A 283 10.43 -12.50 13.62
CA LEU A 283 9.07 -12.43 13.09
C LEU A 283 8.05 -13.08 14.01
N GLY A 284 8.46 -13.75 15.09
CA GLY A 284 7.56 -14.40 16.06
C GLY A 284 7.15 -15.82 15.68
N GLY A 285 5.86 -16.13 15.87
CA GLY A 285 5.26 -17.44 15.57
C GLY A 285 4.67 -17.52 14.16
N LEU A 286 4.13 -18.69 13.81
CA LEU A 286 3.48 -18.90 12.50
C LEU A 286 2.32 -17.92 12.27
N GLU A 287 1.54 -17.63 13.32
CA GLU A 287 0.41 -16.70 13.22
C GLU A 287 0.84 -15.24 13.04
N ASP A 288 2.01 -14.85 13.57
CA ASP A 288 2.58 -13.54 13.29
C ASP A 288 2.99 -13.40 11.82
N VAL A 289 3.66 -14.42 11.27
CA VAL A 289 4.07 -14.43 9.86
C VAL A 289 2.86 -14.47 8.92
N LYS A 290 1.81 -15.22 9.26
CA LYS A 290 0.54 -15.18 8.52
C LYS A 290 -0.11 -13.79 8.55
N ARG A 291 -0.05 -13.07 9.68
CA ARG A 291 -0.52 -11.67 9.76
C ARG A 291 0.29 -10.72 8.88
N LEU A 292 1.57 -11.03 8.62
CA LEU A 292 2.38 -10.29 7.65
C LEU A 292 1.99 -10.60 6.20
N GLY A 293 1.24 -11.67 5.95
CA GLY A 293 0.79 -12.12 4.62
C GLY A 293 1.40 -13.44 4.15
N GLY A 294 2.26 -14.07 4.95
CA GLY A 294 2.86 -15.35 4.61
C GLY A 294 1.83 -16.48 4.53
N LYS A 295 2.07 -17.42 3.61
CA LYS A 295 1.26 -18.63 3.42
C LYS A 295 2.14 -19.87 3.60
N LEU A 296 1.62 -20.87 4.33
CA LEU A 296 2.26 -22.17 4.57
C LEU A 296 2.01 -23.14 3.41
#